data_AF-A0A1W0ARW7-F1
#
_entry.id   AF-A0A1W0ARW7-F1
#
_cell.length_a   1.000
_cell.length_b   1.000
_cell.length_c   1.000
_cell.angle_alpha   90.00
_cell.angle_beta   90.00
_cell.angle_gamma   90.00
#
_symmetry.space_group_name_H-M   'P 1'
#
loop_
_entity.id
_entity.type
_entity.pdbx_description
1 polymer ?
#
loop_
_entity_poly.entity_id
_entity_poly.type
_entity_poly.pdbx_seq_one_letter_code
_entity_poly.pdbx_strand_id
1 'polypeptide(L)' 'MTARTDLENELHGPLAASERLSEQEVAELLMLFRSAQQLERAGLAEAIDQMIAALPRIFRAPTKKIMFGDLLDR' A
#
# COMPACT_ATOMS: atom_id res chain seq x y z
N MET A 1 2.32 20.32 8.31
CA MET A 1 2.09 19.66 7.01
C MET A 1 0.60 19.68 6.78
N THR A 2 0.13 20.13 5.61
CA THR A 2 -1.30 20.22 5.28
C THR A 2 -1.75 18.93 4.60
N ALA A 3 -3.05 18.62 4.65
CA ALA A 3 -3.59 17.41 4.03
C ALA A 3 -3.27 17.36 2.52
N ARG A 4 -3.18 18.52 1.87
CA ARG A 4 -2.84 18.65 0.44
C ARG A 4 -1.42 18.16 0.13
N THR A 5 -0.43 18.58 0.92
CA THR A 5 0.95 18.12 0.74
C THR A 5 1.07 16.61 0.97
N ASP A 6 0.33 16.06 1.94
CA ASP A 6 0.37 14.64 2.23
C ASP A 6 -0.26 13.80 1.10
N LEU A 7 -1.37 14.28 0.50
CA LEU A 7 -2.02 13.64 -0.64
C LEU A 7 -1.15 13.68 -1.91
N GLU A 8 -0.50 14.82 -2.19
CA GLU A 8 0.38 14.96 -3.36
C GLU A 8 1.63 14.08 -3.25
N ASN A 9 2.17 13.90 -2.05
CA ASN A 9 3.27 12.97 -1.79
C ASN A 9 2.85 11.52 -2.06
N GLU A 10 1.68 11.10 -1.57
CA GLU A 10 1.16 9.75 -1.79
C GLU A 10 0.82 9.47 -3.26
N LEU A 11 0.42 10.49 -4.03
CA LEU A 11 0.10 10.38 -5.45
C LEU A 11 1.28 10.69 -6.39
N HIS A 12 2.48 10.88 -5.83
CA HIS A 12 3.74 11.08 -6.55
C HIS A 12 3.77 12.33 -7.44
N GLY A 13 3.12 13.42 -7.00
CA GLY A 13 3.22 14.71 -7.67
C GLY A 13 2.04 15.64 -7.40
N PRO A 14 2.17 16.91 -7.82
CA PRO A 14 1.10 17.90 -7.72
C PRO A 14 -0.07 17.51 -8.62
N LEU A 15 -1.27 17.50 -8.05
CA LEU A 15 -2.52 17.25 -8.78
C LEU A 15 -3.29 18.54 -8.89
N ALA A 16 -3.46 19.07 -10.11
CA ALA A 16 -4.29 20.25 -10.35
C ALA A 16 -5.74 20.11 -9.83
N ALA A 17 -6.22 18.88 -9.64
CA ALA A 17 -7.51 18.60 -9.03
C ALA A 17 -7.54 18.87 -7.50
N SER A 18 -6.40 18.79 -6.80
CA SER A 18 -6.28 19.04 -5.35
C SER A 18 -6.52 20.52 -4.98
N GLU A 19 -6.30 21.43 -5.93
CA GLU A 19 -6.57 22.87 -5.76
C GLU A 19 -8.06 23.21 -5.77
N ARG A 20 -8.89 22.32 -6.34
CA ARG A 20 -10.35 22.49 -6.40
C ARG A 20 -11.07 21.90 -5.19
N LEU A 21 -10.34 21.24 -4.31
CA LEU A 21 -10.85 20.55 -3.13
C LEU A 21 -10.55 21.36 -1.88
N SER A 22 -11.52 21.40 -0.97
CA SER A 22 -11.35 21.88 0.39
C SER A 22 -10.37 20.99 1.16
N GLU A 23 -9.75 21.51 2.23
CA GLU A 23 -8.83 20.72 3.08
C GLU A 23 -9.52 19.47 3.67
N GLN A 24 -10.83 19.54 3.92
CA GLN A 24 -11.59 18.39 4.40
C GLN A 24 -11.73 17.30 3.33
N GLU A 25 -12.11 17.65 2.10
CA GLU A 25 -12.23 16.69 0.99
C GLU A 25 -10.87 16.06 0.65
N VAL A 26 -9.79 16.84 0.74
CA VAL A 26 -8.42 16.33 0.58
C VAL A 26 -8.07 15.32 1.68
N ALA A 27 -8.42 15.60 2.94
CA ALA A 27 -8.19 14.68 4.05
C ALA A 27 -9.00 13.38 3.90
N GLU A 28 -10.24 13.46 3.44
CA GLU A 28 -11.09 12.30 3.17
C GLU A 28 -10.53 11.44 2.02
N LEU A 29 -10.08 12.07 0.92
CA LEU A 29 -9.40 11.36 -0.18
C LEU A 29 -8.09 10.72 0.25
N LEU A 30 -7.30 11.38 1.09
CA LEU A 30 -6.08 10.82 1.66
C LEU A 30 -6.40 9.57 2.49
N MET A 31 -7.42 9.61 3.34
CA MET A 31 -7.83 8.44 4.11
C MET A 31 -8.33 7.30 3.22
N LEU A 32 -9.10 7.61 2.18
CA LEU A 32 -9.57 6.62 1.21
C LEU A 32 -8.39 5.95 0.50
N PHE A 33 -7.42 6.74 0.03
CA PHE A 33 -6.25 6.23 -0.69
C PHE A 33 -5.37 5.35 0.20
N ARG A 34 -5.11 5.77 1.45
CA ARG A 34 -4.41 4.94 2.45
C ARG A 34 -5.11 3.63 2.72
N SER A 35 -6.43 3.66 2.86
CA SER A 35 -7.24 2.47 3.10
C SER A 35 -7.18 1.51 1.90
N ALA A 36 -7.25 2.04 0.68
CA ALA A 36 -7.12 1.25 -0.54
C ALA A 36 -5.73 0.59 -0.66
N GLN A 37 -4.65 1.34 -0.41
CA GLN A 37 -3.29 0.79 -0.39
C GLN A 37 -3.14 -0.31 0.66
N GLN A 38 -3.70 -0.12 1.86
CA GLN A 38 -3.62 -1.14 2.92
C GLN A 38 -4.35 -2.42 2.50
N LEU A 39 -5.53 -2.28 1.90
CA LEU A 39 -6.32 -3.42 1.40
C LEU A 39 -5.59 -4.16 0.27
N GLU A 40 -4.98 -3.43 -0.67
CA GLU A 40 -4.18 -4.00 -1.75
C GLU A 40 -2.98 -4.78 -1.22
N ARG A 41 -2.21 -4.20 -0.27
CA ARG A 41 -1.07 -4.87 0.36
C ARG A 41 -1.48 -6.14 1.10
N ALA A 42 -2.59 -6.09 1.83
CA ALA A 42 -3.13 -7.26 2.53
C ALA A 42 -3.52 -8.37 1.54
N GLY A 43 -4.23 -8.02 0.47
CA GLY A 43 -4.60 -8.98 -0.58
C GLY A 43 -3.40 -9.58 -1.29
N LEU A 44 -2.36 -8.77 -1.57
CA LEU A 44 -1.12 -9.25 -2.16
C LEU A 44 -0.37 -10.20 -1.23
N ALA A 45 -0.27 -9.87 0.07
CA ALA A 45 0.36 -10.73 1.07
C ALA A 45 -0.36 -12.08 1.18
N GLU A 46 -1.70 -12.08 1.18
CA GLU A 46 -2.51 -13.30 1.21
C GLU A 46 -2.29 -14.15 -0.05
N ALA A 47 -2.29 -13.54 -1.24
CA ALA A 47 -2.04 -14.25 -2.49
C ALA A 47 -0.63 -14.91 -2.51
N ILE A 48 0.37 -14.22 -1.97
CA ILE A 48 1.73 -14.76 -1.82
C ILE A 48 1.75 -15.92 -0.84
N ASP A 49 1.08 -15.80 0.30
CA ASP A 49 1.01 -16.88 1.30
C ASP A 49 0.31 -18.12 0.73
N GLN A 50 -0.74 -17.96 -0.07
CA GLN A 50 -1.38 -19.06 -0.79
C GLN A 50 -0.43 -19.71 -1.81
N MET A 51 0.32 -18.92 -2.58
CA MET A 51 1.31 -19.45 -3.54
C MET A 51 2.41 -20.24 -2.83
N ILE A 52 2.94 -19.72 -1.72
CA ILE A 52 4.02 -20.34 -0.94
C ILE A 52 3.53 -21.56 -0.16
N ALA A 53 2.24 -21.64 0.17
CA ALA A 53 1.66 -22.80 0.85
C ALA A 53 1.86 -24.11 0.08
N ALA A 54 2.02 -24.05 -1.25
CA ALA A 54 2.36 -25.20 -2.10
C ALA A 54 3.77 -25.78 -1.81
N LEU A 55 4.67 -25.01 -1.19
CA LEU A 55 6.01 -25.47 -0.85
C LEU A 55 6.04 -26.26 0.47
N PRO A 56 6.98 -27.20 0.63
CA PRO A 56 7.25 -27.83 1.91
C PRO A 56 7.59 -26.78 2.99
N ARG A 57 7.09 -26.99 4.21
CA ARG A 57 7.10 -26.00 5.30
C ARG A 57 8.47 -25.36 5.55
N ILE A 58 9.55 -26.14 5.44
CA ILE A 58 10.93 -25.66 5.66
C ILE A 58 11.40 -24.63 4.63
N PHE A 59 10.82 -24.63 3.43
CA PHE A 59 11.19 -23.73 2.34
C PHE A 59 10.32 -22.47 2.24
N ARG A 60 9.21 -22.40 2.98
CA ARG A 60 8.23 -21.31 2.85
C ARG A 60 8.81 -19.94 3.19
N ALA A 61 9.35 -19.80 4.40
CA ALA A 61 9.97 -18.57 4.87
C ALA A 61 11.18 -18.10 4.02
N PRO A 62 12.17 -18.97 3.69
CA PRO A 62 13.29 -18.53 2.85
C PRO A 62 12.84 -18.15 1.45
N THR A 63 11.88 -18.86 0.85
CA THR A 63 11.36 -18.50 -0.49
C THR A 63 10.65 -17.14 -0.46
N LYS A 64 9.82 -16.88 0.57
CA LYS A 64 9.15 -15.59 0.77
C LYS A 64 10.18 -14.45 0.82
N LYS A 65 11.23 -14.63 1.62
CA LYS A 65 12.29 -13.64 1.79
C LYS A 65 13.12 -13.41 0.52
N ILE A 66 13.42 -14.47 -0.24
CA ILE A 66 14.20 -14.35 -1.50
C ILE A 66 13.39 -13.63 -2.58
N MET A 67 12.11 -13.98 -2.75
CA MET A 67 11.29 -13.44 -3.83
C MET A 67 10.75 -12.04 -3.54
N PHE A 68 10.45 -11.72 -2.28
CA PHE A 68 9.72 -10.50 -1.91
C PHE A 68 10.48 -9.60 -0.93
N GLY A 69 11.65 -10.01 -0.42
CA GLY A 69 12.43 -9.22 0.53
C GLY A 69 11.62 -8.86 1.79
N ASP A 70 11.77 -7.62 2.26
CA ASP A 70 11.05 -7.07 3.41
C ASP A 70 9.74 -6.34 3.00
N LEU A 71 9.32 -6.44 1.72
CA LEU A 71 8.12 -5.74 1.21
C LEU A 71 6.82 -6.22 1.87
N LEU A 72 6.85 -7.37 2.54
CA LEU A 72 5.70 -7.98 3.21
C LEU A 72 5.72 -7.81 4.73
N ASP A 73 6.79 -7.23 5.28
CA ASP A 73 6.97 -7.00 6.72
C ASP A 73 6.65 -5.53 7.11
N ARG A 74 6.17 -4.70 6.16
CA ARG A 74 5.87 -3.27 6.32
C ARG A 74 4.40 -2.91 6.07
#